data_AF-A0A3N0ZHF2-F1
#
_entry.id   AF-A0A3N0ZHF2-F1
#
_cell.length_a   1.000
_cell.length_b   1.000
_cell.length_c   1.000
_cell.angle_alpha   90.00
_cell.angle_beta   90.00
_cell.angle_gamma   90.00
#
_symmetry.space_group_name_H-M   'P 1'
#
loop_
_entity.id
_entity.type
_entity.pdbx_description
1 polymer ?
#
loop_
_entity_poly.entity_id
_entity_poly.type
_entity_poly.pdbx_seq_one_letter_code
_entity_poly.pdbx_strand_id
1 'polypeptide(L)'
;MFLLFTSCIVVKERVPDEEFSTEFTLLEKPSIPMGSESIRSERGDMIAFLPEGWLLVDTENKSPVNVFAVSVNQSYTLSIVFSKWTNKLDVISILKKDGLLGIATKIFEMKQLKSLNNLRLLGNFEPVKNATQKFYIFKYENLQNGLIGKSAVFVTGLNEVYEFSLLQLDFKEKQEISDADFDKIFSSVLSTIKF
;
A
#
# COMPACT_ATOMS: atom_id res chain seq x y z
N MET A 1 35.44 51.07 -2.98
CA MET A 1 34.00 50.74 -2.83
C MET A 1 33.78 49.39 -3.51
N PHE A 2 33.78 48.30 -2.75
CA PHE A 2 33.62 46.93 -3.26
C PHE A 2 32.13 46.58 -3.28
N LEU A 3 31.57 46.34 -4.47
CA LEU A 3 30.22 45.80 -4.65
C LEU A 3 30.29 44.28 -4.55
N LEU A 4 29.85 43.72 -3.42
CA LEU A 4 29.60 42.29 -3.26
C LEU A 4 28.23 41.98 -3.85
N PHE A 5 28.19 41.31 -5.01
CA PHE A 5 26.97 40.68 -5.51
C PHE A 5 26.79 39.34 -4.79
N THR A 6 25.83 39.28 -3.87
CA THR A 6 25.34 38.03 -3.29
C THR A 6 24.42 37.35 -4.30
N SER A 7 24.89 36.28 -4.94
CA SER A 7 24.01 35.40 -5.73
C SER A 7 23.26 34.45 -4.79
N CYS A 8 21.97 34.73 -4.56
CA CYS A 8 21.07 33.71 -4.04
C CYS A 8 20.77 32.73 -5.19
N ILE A 9 21.45 31.60 -5.23
CA ILE A 9 21.04 30.45 -6.05
C ILE A 9 19.78 29.89 -5.40
N VAL A 10 18.62 30.18 -5.98
CA VAL A 10 17.38 29.48 -5.65
C VAL A 10 17.44 28.13 -6.35
N VAL A 11 17.93 27.11 -5.64
CA VAL A 11 17.76 25.71 -6.05
C VAL A 11 16.28 25.39 -5.87
N LYS A 12 15.53 25.41 -6.96
CA LYS A 12 14.17 24.86 -6.98
C LYS A 12 14.34 23.35 -6.81
N GLU A 13 14.22 22.86 -5.57
CA GLU A 13 14.11 21.42 -5.34
C GLU A 13 12.96 20.92 -6.21
N ARG A 14 13.26 20.02 -7.15
CA ARG A 14 12.24 19.29 -7.87
C ARG A 14 11.46 18.52 -6.81
N VAL A 15 10.22 18.91 -6.60
CA VAL A 15 9.30 18.16 -5.76
C VAL A 15 9.26 16.74 -6.36
N PRO A 16 9.43 15.67 -5.55
CA PRO A 16 9.47 14.29 -6.05
C PRO A 16 8.22 13.83 -6.82
N ASP A 17 7.17 14.66 -6.85
CA ASP A 17 5.86 14.40 -7.44
C ASP A 17 5.75 14.58 -8.95
N GLU A 18 6.85 14.88 -9.65
CA GLU A 18 6.85 14.94 -11.11
C GLU A 18 6.83 13.52 -11.73
N GLU A 19 5.74 12.77 -11.48
CA GLU A 19 5.34 11.63 -12.30
C GLU A 19 4.79 12.17 -13.62
N PHE A 20 5.71 12.51 -14.52
CA PHE A 20 5.36 13.07 -15.82
C PHE A 20 4.41 12.11 -16.56
N SER A 21 3.22 12.60 -16.89
CA SER A 21 2.20 11.98 -17.76
C SER A 21 1.37 10.79 -17.24
N THR A 22 1.51 10.35 -15.98
CA THR A 22 0.65 9.28 -15.47
C THR A 22 -0.76 9.79 -15.14
N GLU A 23 -1.77 9.27 -15.84
CA GLU A 23 -3.17 9.48 -15.49
C GLU A 23 -3.55 8.57 -14.32
N PHE A 24 -4.03 9.17 -13.23
CA PHE A 24 -4.48 8.45 -12.04
C PHE A 24 -6.00 8.32 -12.02
N THR A 25 -6.50 7.09 -11.89
CA THR A 25 -7.93 6.81 -11.73
C THR A 25 -8.41 7.27 -10.36
N LEU A 26 -9.54 7.98 -10.32
CA LEU A 26 -10.13 8.43 -9.05
C LEU A 26 -10.78 7.24 -8.32
N LEU A 27 -10.46 7.09 -7.04
CA LEU A 27 -11.09 6.10 -6.18
C LEU A 27 -12.53 6.51 -5.84
N GLU A 28 -13.43 5.53 -5.93
CA GLU A 28 -14.80 5.68 -5.45
C GLU A 28 -14.86 5.65 -3.92
N LYS A 29 -16.00 6.10 -3.37
CA LYS A 29 -16.28 5.97 -1.94
C LYS A 29 -16.43 4.49 -1.55
N PRO A 30 -16.27 4.14 -0.25
CA PRO A 30 -16.51 2.78 0.21
C PRO A 30 -17.89 2.28 -0.22
N SER A 31 -17.94 1.08 -0.77
CA SER A 31 -19.17 0.43 -1.25
C SER A 31 -19.65 -0.68 -0.33
N ILE A 32 -18.94 -0.91 0.78
CA ILE A 32 -19.34 -1.76 1.90
C ILE A 32 -19.30 -0.94 3.20
N PRO A 33 -20.04 -1.35 4.24
CA PRO A 33 -19.96 -0.73 5.55
C PRO A 33 -18.54 -0.79 6.13
N MET A 34 -18.06 0.34 6.60
CA MET A 34 -16.78 0.46 7.29
C MET A 34 -17.02 0.54 8.80
N GLY A 35 -16.20 -0.14 9.59
CA GLY A 35 -16.24 -0.11 11.04
C GLY A 35 -15.72 1.22 11.60
N SER A 36 -15.95 1.43 12.89
CA SER A 36 -15.44 2.59 13.63
C SER A 36 -13.98 2.44 14.08
N GLU A 37 -13.44 1.22 14.06
CA GLU A 37 -12.06 0.96 14.43
C GLU A 37 -11.10 1.47 13.36
N SER A 38 -10.12 2.27 13.78
CA SER A 38 -9.12 2.84 12.90
C SER A 38 -7.75 2.20 13.10
N ILE A 39 -7.09 1.85 12.00
CA ILE A 39 -5.67 1.51 11.96
C ILE A 39 -4.86 2.78 11.84
N ARG A 40 -3.77 2.89 12.59
CA ARG A 40 -2.86 4.02 12.55
C ARG A 40 -1.43 3.53 12.34
N SER A 41 -0.64 4.23 11.53
CA SER A 41 0.80 4.00 11.49
C SER A 41 1.44 4.37 12.81
N GLU A 42 2.62 3.78 13.10
CA GLU A 42 3.41 4.11 14.30
C GLU A 42 3.76 5.61 14.41
N ARG A 43 3.92 6.29 13.27
CA ARG A 43 4.21 7.73 13.22
C ARG A 43 2.96 8.61 13.25
N GLY A 44 1.77 8.02 13.19
CA GLY A 44 0.50 8.75 13.16
C GLY A 44 0.25 9.54 11.87
N ASP A 45 1.01 9.28 10.82
CA ASP A 45 0.93 9.93 9.50
C ASP A 45 0.08 9.15 8.48
N MET A 46 -0.51 8.02 8.90
CA MET A 46 -1.49 7.28 8.13
C MET A 46 -2.60 6.78 9.05
N ILE A 47 -3.84 6.89 8.59
CA ILE A 47 -5.02 6.28 9.20
C ILE A 47 -5.85 5.55 8.13
N ALA A 48 -6.46 4.42 8.50
CA ALA A 48 -7.37 3.65 7.65
C ALA A 48 -8.51 3.07 8.50
N PHE A 49 -9.64 2.76 7.88
CA PHE A 49 -10.74 2.05 8.52
C PHE A 49 -10.88 0.63 7.95
N LEU A 50 -11.22 -0.32 8.82
CA LEU A 50 -11.51 -1.69 8.41
C LEU A 50 -12.99 -1.86 8.06
N PRO A 51 -13.37 -2.88 7.27
CA PRO A 51 -14.77 -3.16 7.05
C PRO A 51 -15.47 -3.59 8.35
N GLU A 52 -16.77 -3.37 8.44
CA GLU A 52 -17.54 -3.73 9.63
C GLU A 52 -17.43 -5.24 9.95
N GLY A 53 -17.26 -5.57 11.23
CA GLY A 53 -17.17 -6.95 11.71
C GLY A 53 -15.81 -7.63 11.50
N TRP A 54 -14.82 -6.95 10.94
CA TRP A 54 -13.45 -7.46 10.87
C TRP A 54 -12.76 -7.42 12.23
N LEU A 55 -11.87 -8.37 12.47
CA LEU A 55 -11.18 -8.54 13.75
C LEU A 55 -9.72 -8.17 13.58
N LEU A 56 -9.18 -7.36 14.49
CA LEU A 56 -7.75 -7.13 14.61
C LEU A 56 -7.08 -8.34 15.27
N VAL A 57 -5.99 -8.81 14.67
CA VAL A 57 -5.21 -9.93 15.17
C VAL A 57 -4.07 -9.40 16.04
N ASP A 58 -4.08 -9.75 17.31
CA ASP A 58 -2.89 -9.61 18.16
C ASP A 58 -1.89 -10.69 17.76
N THR A 59 -0.71 -10.28 17.29
CA THR A 59 0.33 -11.20 16.85
C THR A 59 1.34 -11.51 17.95
N GLU A 60 1.18 -11.01 19.18
CA GLU A 60 2.06 -11.29 20.33
C GLU A 60 3.56 -11.09 20.01
N ASN A 61 3.90 -10.05 19.24
CA ASN A 61 5.25 -9.79 18.71
C ASN A 61 5.83 -10.82 17.73
N LYS A 62 5.00 -11.72 17.18
CA LYS A 62 5.39 -12.67 16.11
C LYS A 62 5.25 -12.08 14.70
N SER A 63 4.69 -10.87 14.58
CA SER A 63 4.67 -10.14 13.31
C SER A 63 6.09 -9.83 12.84
N PRO A 64 6.36 -9.87 11.53
CA PRO A 64 7.56 -9.23 10.98
C PRO A 64 7.65 -7.78 11.45
N VAL A 65 8.87 -7.30 11.74
CA VAL A 65 9.14 -5.93 12.28
C VAL A 65 8.51 -4.82 11.43
N ASN A 66 8.27 -5.09 10.14
CA ASN A 66 7.71 -4.12 9.21
C ASN A 66 6.17 -4.12 9.17
N VAL A 67 5.48 -5.05 9.84
CA VAL A 67 4.01 -5.18 9.86
C VAL A 67 3.48 -4.63 11.17
N PHE A 68 2.61 -3.62 11.10
CA PHE A 68 2.06 -2.96 12.28
C PHE A 68 0.57 -3.19 12.49
N ALA A 69 -0.15 -3.76 11.51
CA ALA A 69 -1.50 -4.23 11.74
C ALA A 69 -1.84 -5.42 10.83
N VAL A 70 -2.57 -6.37 11.40
CA VAL A 70 -3.15 -7.52 10.69
C VAL A 70 -4.60 -7.64 11.13
N SER A 71 -5.50 -7.80 10.17
CA SER A 71 -6.91 -8.04 10.43
C SER A 71 -7.43 -9.17 9.55
N VAL A 72 -8.50 -9.82 9.99
CA VAL A 72 -9.18 -10.90 9.27
C VAL A 72 -10.67 -10.68 9.26
N ASN A 73 -11.34 -11.15 8.21
CA ASN A 73 -12.79 -11.22 8.21
C ASN A 73 -13.29 -12.30 9.19
N GLN A 74 -14.56 -12.26 9.58
CA GLN A 74 -15.17 -13.27 10.47
C GLN A 74 -15.03 -14.71 9.94
N SER A 75 -14.93 -14.82 8.62
CA SER A 75 -14.73 -16.09 7.94
C SER A 75 -13.27 -16.58 7.96
N TYR A 76 -12.28 -15.79 8.36
CA TYR A 76 -10.85 -16.17 8.27
C TYR A 76 -10.43 -16.60 6.85
N THR A 77 -11.11 -16.11 5.82
CA THR A 77 -10.82 -16.37 4.40
C THR A 77 -10.08 -15.21 3.75
N LEU A 78 -10.11 -14.02 4.37
CA LEU A 78 -9.33 -12.86 3.95
C LEU A 78 -8.53 -12.29 5.11
N SER A 79 -7.36 -11.76 4.77
CA SER A 79 -6.56 -10.95 5.68
C SER A 79 -6.22 -9.60 5.07
N ILE A 80 -6.31 -8.57 5.90
CA ILE A 80 -5.76 -7.25 5.64
C ILE A 80 -4.44 -7.13 6.41
N VAL A 81 -3.40 -6.68 5.72
CA VAL A 81 -2.08 -6.44 6.32
C VAL A 81 -1.65 -5.02 6.01
N PHE A 82 -1.27 -4.28 7.04
CA PHE A 82 -0.59 -2.99 6.89
C PHE A 82 0.87 -3.13 7.29
N SER A 83 1.74 -2.64 6.41
CA SER A 83 3.18 -2.72 6.61
C SER A 83 3.88 -1.45 6.16
N LYS A 84 5.09 -1.25 6.66
CA LYS A 84 5.95 -0.09 6.41
C LYS A 84 7.26 -0.57 5.80
N TRP A 85 7.74 0.10 4.76
CA TRP A 85 9.10 -0.17 4.28
C TRP A 85 10.12 0.66 5.08
N THR A 86 11.11 -0.01 5.64
CA THR A 86 12.06 0.56 6.62
C THR A 86 13.38 1.07 6.03
N ASN A 87 13.74 0.74 4.77
CA ASN A 87 15.01 1.18 4.19
C ASN A 87 14.93 2.58 3.57
N LYS A 88 15.16 3.61 4.38
CA LYS A 88 15.01 5.03 3.98
C LYS A 88 15.95 5.49 2.86
N LEU A 89 17.18 4.95 2.79
CA LEU A 89 18.16 5.37 1.77
C LEU A 89 17.72 4.95 0.37
N ASP A 90 17.19 3.73 0.25
CA ASP A 90 16.67 3.21 -1.02
C ASP A 90 15.45 4.02 -1.47
N VAL A 91 14.52 4.33 -0.56
CA VAL A 91 13.27 5.06 -0.84
C VAL A 91 13.53 6.39 -1.55
N ILE A 92 14.41 7.24 -1.00
CA ILE A 92 14.68 8.57 -1.57
C ILE A 92 15.27 8.45 -2.98
N SER A 93 16.16 7.48 -3.19
CA SER A 93 16.81 7.28 -4.49
C SER A 93 15.81 6.79 -5.56
N ILE A 94 14.94 5.86 -5.19
CA ILE A 94 13.93 5.28 -6.09
C ILE A 94 12.85 6.32 -6.40
N LEU A 95 12.34 7.05 -5.40
CA LEU A 95 11.33 8.09 -5.61
C LEU A 95 11.83 9.17 -6.59
N LYS A 96 13.08 9.61 -6.47
CA LYS A 96 13.66 10.63 -7.35
C LYS A 96 13.85 10.15 -8.79
N LYS A 97 14.04 8.84 -8.99
CA LYS A 97 14.39 8.27 -10.29
C LYS A 97 13.16 7.71 -11.03
N ASP A 98 12.37 6.92 -10.30
CA ASP A 98 11.34 6.05 -10.84
C ASP A 98 9.93 6.34 -10.25
N GLY A 99 9.81 7.36 -9.38
CA GLY A 99 8.54 7.79 -8.79
C GLY A 99 7.90 6.74 -7.85
N LEU A 100 6.58 6.85 -7.62
CA LEU A 100 5.84 5.90 -6.78
C LEU A 100 5.75 4.52 -7.45
N LEU A 101 5.73 4.47 -8.78
CA LEU A 101 5.78 3.22 -9.55
C LEU A 101 7.04 2.41 -9.22
N GLY A 102 8.20 3.05 -9.16
CA GLY A 102 9.45 2.39 -8.78
C GLY A 102 9.39 1.80 -7.36
N ILE A 103 8.76 2.51 -6.43
CA ILE A 103 8.54 2.02 -5.06
C ILE A 103 7.63 0.79 -5.06
N ALA A 104 6.50 0.85 -5.77
CA ALA A 104 5.58 -0.28 -5.87
C ALA A 104 6.23 -1.52 -6.52
N THR A 105 7.00 -1.29 -7.60
CA THR A 105 7.79 -2.34 -8.27
C THR A 105 8.78 -2.98 -7.31
N LYS A 106 9.52 -2.17 -6.55
CA LYS A 106 10.51 -2.69 -5.59
C LYS A 106 9.87 -3.48 -4.46
N ILE A 107 8.71 -3.04 -3.96
CA ILE A 107 7.95 -3.79 -2.94
C ILE A 107 7.51 -5.15 -3.48
N PHE A 108 6.99 -5.20 -4.72
CA PHE A 108 6.63 -6.47 -5.33
C PHE A 108 7.84 -7.41 -5.50
N GLU A 109 8.98 -6.90 -5.99
CA GLU A 109 10.24 -7.68 -6.07
C GLU A 109 10.65 -8.26 -4.72
N MET A 110 10.59 -7.46 -3.65
CA MET A 110 10.89 -7.93 -2.30
C MET A 110 9.95 -9.04 -1.85
N LYS A 111 8.65 -8.96 -2.19
CA LYS A 111 7.69 -10.03 -1.90
C LYS A 111 8.00 -11.29 -2.70
N GLN A 112 8.32 -11.17 -3.98
CA GLN A 112 8.75 -12.30 -4.81
C GLN A 112 9.95 -13.00 -4.16
N LEU A 113 10.99 -12.26 -3.78
CA LEU A 113 12.16 -12.82 -3.12
C LEU A 113 11.81 -13.51 -1.78
N LYS A 114 11.00 -12.87 -0.92
CA LYS A 114 10.54 -13.47 0.35
C LYS A 114 9.73 -14.75 0.15
N SER A 115 9.01 -14.85 -0.96
CA SER A 115 8.23 -16.03 -1.35
C SER A 115 9.02 -17.09 -2.11
N LEU A 116 10.35 -16.97 -2.22
CA LEU A 116 11.18 -17.84 -3.08
C LEU A 116 10.73 -17.83 -4.56
N ASN A 117 10.35 -16.65 -5.05
CA ASN A 117 9.81 -16.39 -6.39
C ASN A 117 8.50 -17.14 -6.73
N ASN A 118 7.72 -17.52 -5.72
CA ASN A 118 6.41 -18.14 -5.93
C ASN A 118 5.28 -17.14 -6.15
N LEU A 119 5.57 -15.83 -6.21
CA LEU A 119 4.57 -14.81 -6.55
C LEU A 119 4.68 -14.38 -8.00
N ARG A 120 3.54 -14.36 -8.70
CA ARG A 120 3.41 -13.86 -10.07
C ARG A 120 2.49 -12.64 -10.11
N LEU A 121 2.92 -11.58 -10.79
CA LEU A 121 2.10 -10.39 -11.02
C LEU A 121 0.94 -10.75 -11.95
N LEU A 122 -0.26 -10.30 -11.60
CA LEU A 122 -1.46 -10.39 -12.43
C LEU A 122 -1.78 -9.00 -12.98
N GLY A 123 -1.61 -8.82 -14.29
CA GLY A 123 -1.82 -7.53 -14.95
C GLY A 123 -0.65 -6.57 -14.75
N ASN A 124 -0.96 -5.27 -14.68
CA ASN A 124 0.00 -4.18 -14.54
C ASN A 124 -0.16 -3.48 -13.19
N PHE A 125 0.80 -2.61 -12.85
CA PHE A 125 0.63 -1.67 -11.76
C PHE A 125 -0.40 -0.60 -12.15
N GLU A 126 -1.40 -0.38 -11.30
CA GLU A 126 -2.52 0.53 -11.56
C GLU A 126 -2.36 1.82 -10.74
N PRO A 127 -2.24 3.00 -11.39
CA PRO A 127 -2.20 4.28 -10.70
C PRO A 127 -3.61 4.72 -10.28
N VAL A 128 -3.83 4.89 -8.98
CA VAL A 128 -5.11 5.40 -8.44
C VAL A 128 -4.91 6.52 -7.43
N LYS A 129 -5.91 7.39 -7.26
CA LYS A 129 -5.83 8.51 -6.32
C LYS A 129 -7.12 8.76 -5.56
N ASN A 130 -7.01 9.35 -4.37
CA ASN A 130 -8.10 9.98 -3.64
C ASN A 130 -7.71 11.43 -3.29
N ALA A 131 -8.33 12.39 -3.97
CA ALA A 131 -7.91 13.79 -3.91
C ALA A 131 -6.41 13.96 -4.23
N THR A 132 -5.59 14.36 -3.26
CA THR A 132 -4.13 14.52 -3.39
C THR A 132 -3.34 13.26 -3.09
N GLN A 133 -3.99 12.22 -2.56
CA GLN A 133 -3.33 10.99 -2.14
C GLN A 133 -3.20 10.05 -3.34
N LYS A 134 -1.98 9.66 -3.68
CA LYS A 134 -1.68 8.76 -4.80
C LYS A 134 -1.30 7.38 -4.29
N PHE A 135 -1.67 6.37 -5.06
CA PHE A 135 -1.35 4.97 -4.81
C PHE A 135 -0.97 4.29 -6.11
N TYR A 136 -0.12 3.28 -6.02
CA TYR A 136 -0.01 2.25 -7.05
C TYR A 136 -0.53 0.93 -6.50
N ILE A 137 -1.40 0.28 -7.25
CA ILE A 137 -1.97 -1.02 -6.93
C ILE A 137 -1.29 -2.10 -7.76
N PHE A 138 -1.11 -3.29 -7.21
CA PHE A 138 -0.79 -4.48 -7.99
C PHE A 138 -1.50 -5.72 -7.42
N LYS A 139 -1.97 -6.60 -8.31
CA LYS A 139 -2.57 -7.91 -7.99
C LYS A 139 -1.55 -9.00 -8.28
N TYR A 140 -1.52 -10.06 -7.48
CA TYR A 140 -0.59 -11.16 -7.64
C TYR A 140 -1.20 -12.48 -7.17
N GLU A 141 -0.62 -13.58 -7.65
CA GLU A 141 -1.00 -14.94 -7.31
C GLU A 141 0.21 -15.67 -6.73
N ASN A 142 -0.01 -16.50 -5.71
CA ASN A 142 0.96 -17.47 -5.24
C ASN A 142 0.84 -18.77 -6.05
N LEU A 143 1.88 -19.07 -6.83
CA LEU A 143 1.95 -20.23 -7.73
C LEU A 143 1.88 -21.58 -7.00
N GLN A 144 2.15 -21.64 -5.70
CA GLN A 144 2.11 -22.89 -4.93
C GLN A 144 0.68 -23.31 -4.55
N ASN A 145 -0.21 -22.36 -4.30
CA ASN A 145 -1.54 -22.62 -3.76
C ASN A 145 -2.68 -21.89 -4.49
N GLY A 146 -2.36 -21.11 -5.52
CA GLY A 146 -3.34 -20.33 -6.30
C GLY A 146 -3.94 -19.14 -5.56
N LEU A 147 -3.52 -18.86 -4.32
CA LEU A 147 -4.11 -17.78 -3.53
C LEU A 147 -3.72 -16.41 -4.09
N ILE A 148 -4.71 -15.53 -4.11
CA ILE A 148 -4.58 -14.17 -4.63
C ILE A 148 -4.25 -13.17 -3.51
N GLY A 149 -3.40 -12.21 -3.85
CA GLY A 149 -3.16 -11.00 -3.07
C GLY A 149 -3.29 -9.76 -3.93
N LYS A 150 -3.67 -8.64 -3.31
CA LYS A 150 -3.68 -7.32 -3.94
C LYS A 150 -3.14 -6.29 -2.96
N SER A 151 -2.25 -5.44 -3.43
CA SER A 151 -1.55 -4.46 -2.61
C SER A 151 -1.73 -3.06 -3.17
N ALA A 152 -1.84 -2.07 -2.29
CA ALA A 152 -1.68 -0.66 -2.58
C ALA A 152 -0.45 -0.12 -1.87
N VAL A 153 0.38 0.62 -2.60
CA VAL A 153 1.60 1.26 -2.12
C VAL A 153 1.47 2.76 -2.24
N PHE A 154 1.89 3.46 -1.19
CA PHE A 154 1.82 4.92 -1.12
C PHE A 154 2.93 5.49 -0.25
N VAL A 155 3.23 6.77 -0.46
CA VAL A 155 4.22 7.53 0.31
C VAL A 155 3.51 8.71 1.00
N THR A 156 3.71 8.86 2.30
CA THR A 156 3.11 9.96 3.08
C THR A 156 3.89 11.25 2.93
N GLY A 157 3.32 12.37 3.40
CA GLY A 157 4.03 13.64 3.47
C GLY A 157 5.31 13.62 4.33
N LEU A 158 5.51 12.59 5.17
CA LEU A 158 6.72 12.39 5.96
C LEU A 158 7.77 11.52 5.25
N ASN A 159 7.57 11.24 3.95
CA ASN A 159 8.39 10.34 3.12
C ASN A 159 8.49 8.92 3.70
N GLU A 160 7.44 8.47 4.38
CA GLU A 160 7.32 7.10 4.84
C GLU A 160 6.56 6.29 3.79
N VAL A 161 7.07 5.11 3.47
CA VAL A 161 6.46 4.22 2.49
C VAL A 161 5.64 3.17 3.22
N TYR A 162 4.37 3.10 2.87
CA TYR A 162 3.44 2.13 3.41
C TYR A 162 2.88 1.23 2.32
N GLU A 163 2.48 0.05 2.76
CA GLU A 163 1.73 -0.91 2.00
C GLU A 163 0.49 -1.33 2.78
N PHE A 164 -0.64 -1.37 2.07
CA PHE A 164 -1.84 -2.08 2.46
C PHE A 164 -2.02 -3.28 1.52
N SER A 165 -2.20 -4.48 2.07
CA SER A 165 -2.49 -5.70 1.30
C SER A 165 -3.80 -6.35 1.74
N LEU A 166 -4.59 -6.80 0.78
CA LEU A 166 -5.66 -7.78 0.97
C LEU A 166 -5.19 -9.14 0.43
N LEU A 167 -5.29 -10.19 1.24
CA LEU A 167 -4.79 -11.53 0.93
C LEU A 167 -5.91 -12.55 1.11
N GLN A 168 -6.03 -13.50 0.19
CA GLN A 168 -6.78 -14.72 0.43
C GLN A 168 -6.02 -15.62 1.41
N LEU A 169 -6.79 -16.27 2.28
CA LEU A 169 -6.31 -17.28 3.22
C LEU A 169 -6.90 -18.64 2.84
N ASP A 170 -6.10 -19.69 2.96
CA ASP A 170 -6.56 -21.07 2.82
C ASP A 170 -7.20 -21.53 4.13
N PHE A 171 -8.53 -21.60 4.16
CA PHE A 171 -9.31 -22.20 5.24
C PHE A 171 -10.28 -23.23 4.63
N LYS A 172 -10.00 -24.51 4.87
CA LYS A 172 -10.51 -25.70 4.16
C LYS A 172 -12.04 -25.90 4.13
N GLU A 173 -12.83 -25.07 4.77
CA GLU A 173 -14.28 -25.29 4.96
C GLU A 173 -15.16 -24.09 4.55
N LYS A 174 -14.60 -23.07 3.90
CA LYS A 174 -15.35 -21.83 3.65
C LYS A 174 -15.45 -21.45 2.18
N GLN A 175 -16.54 -20.75 1.90
CA GLN A 175 -16.96 -20.31 0.57
C GLN A 175 -15.89 -19.46 -0.09
N GLU A 176 -15.58 -19.81 -1.34
CA GLU A 176 -14.69 -19.05 -2.21
C GLU A 176 -15.25 -17.64 -2.41
N ILE A 177 -14.41 -16.63 -2.23
CA ILE A 177 -14.80 -15.22 -2.40
C ILE A 177 -14.68 -14.87 -3.88
N SER A 178 -15.74 -14.31 -4.44
CA SER A 178 -15.73 -13.86 -5.83
C SER A 178 -14.69 -12.76 -6.05
N ASP A 179 -14.09 -12.70 -7.24
CA ASP A 179 -13.16 -11.62 -7.60
C ASP A 179 -13.79 -10.23 -7.42
N ALA A 180 -15.08 -10.10 -7.74
CA ALA A 180 -15.82 -8.86 -7.59
C ALA A 180 -15.92 -8.42 -6.13
N ASP A 181 -16.24 -9.34 -5.20
CA ASP A 181 -16.29 -9.04 -3.77
C ASP A 181 -14.91 -8.74 -3.20
N PHE A 182 -13.88 -9.46 -3.65
CA PHE A 182 -12.50 -9.21 -3.28
C PHE A 182 -12.07 -7.79 -3.66
N ASP A 183 -12.30 -7.38 -4.91
CA ASP A 183 -11.96 -6.04 -5.40
C ASP A 183 -12.81 -4.95 -4.73
N LYS A 184 -14.08 -5.25 -4.41
CA LYS A 184 -14.97 -4.36 -3.67
C LYS A 184 -14.46 -4.08 -2.25
N ILE A 185 -14.02 -5.12 -1.54
CA ILE A 185 -13.43 -5.00 -0.19
C ILE A 185 -12.14 -4.20 -0.26
N PHE A 186 -11.24 -4.56 -1.18
CA PHE A 186 -9.96 -3.87 -1.36
C PHE A 186 -10.15 -2.38 -1.61
N SER A 187 -11.00 -2.02 -2.58
CA SER A 187 -11.23 -0.62 -2.96
C SER A 187 -11.91 0.17 -1.86
N SER A 188 -12.82 -0.46 -1.11
CA SER A 188 -13.48 0.18 0.03
C SER A 188 -12.50 0.53 1.13
N VAL A 189 -11.62 -0.40 1.54
CA VAL A 189 -10.56 -0.13 2.53
C VAL A 189 -9.62 0.95 2.03
N LEU A 190 -9.13 0.82 0.79
CA LEU A 190 -8.21 1.78 0.18
C LEU A 190 -8.77 3.21 0.16
N SER A 191 -10.07 3.36 -0.13
CA SER A 191 -10.72 4.67 -0.17
C SER A 191 -10.78 5.38 1.20
N THR A 192 -10.63 4.63 2.30
CA THR A 192 -10.60 5.17 3.66
C THR A 192 -9.21 5.61 4.12
N ILE A 193 -8.15 5.25 3.39
CA ILE A 193 -6.78 5.59 3.78
C ILE A 193 -6.56 7.11 3.67
N LYS A 194 -6.08 7.73 4.76
CA LYS A 194 -5.75 9.16 4.87
C LYS A 194 -4.30 9.34 5.33
N PHE A 195 -3.54 10.20 4.65
CA PHE A 195 -2.15 10.59 4.93
C PHE A 195 -1.81 11.93 4.28
#